data_AF-A0A090LL68-F1
#
_entry.id   AF-A0A090LL68-F1
#
_cell.length_a   1.000
_cell.length_b   1.000
_cell.length_c   1.000
_cell.angle_alpha   90.00
_cell.angle_beta   90.00
_cell.angle_gamma   90.00
#
_symmetry.space_group_name_H-M   'P 1'
#
loop_
_entity.id
_entity.type
_entity.pdbx_description
1 polymer ?
#
loop_
_entity_poly.entity_id
_entity_poly.type
_entity_poly.pdbx_seq_one_letter_code
_entity_poly.pdbx_strand_id
1 'polypeptide(L)'
;MYSTSTQKKNWTFSSKEELIAKKKLASEEYYKAYLPTLNEEEKEELLFTIEEQTKYATIIGDFCLDFSDNFLPQFWPTVPWTAFMYYRRFYIKHTIMEYPPKHILLASFYLATKVVEFNVSAEQFVQNCRSGDPDENIKIILTNEPVIMQAMNYNLTIHCPFSAFNGHLLDMEIRMMLNFDVESLRELGNIFFRRCLYTDVGLLYPPSQIALAALKYAFIKKGQNEDIVKEYLSKLLKIDAWNSEPASVLIFEKLLLRIDEIIKFVKTEYSSCNKDGFRELMEKMAKWNARSQVLNVNSESEESEDSDDD
;
A
#
# COMPACT_ATOMS: atom_id res chain seq x y z
N MET A 1 -20.14 3.73 3.17
CA MET A 1 -19.42 4.08 4.44
C MET A 1 -18.43 2.97 4.76
N TYR A 2 -17.31 3.28 5.44
CA TYR A 2 -16.28 2.28 5.76
C TYR A 2 -16.78 1.11 6.62
N SER A 3 -17.68 1.38 7.57
CA SER A 3 -18.19 0.38 8.54
C SER A 3 -18.89 -0.82 7.92
N THR A 4 -19.46 -0.67 6.73
CA THR A 4 -20.15 -1.71 5.94
C THR A 4 -19.41 -2.08 4.66
N SER A 5 -18.18 -1.55 4.48
CA SER A 5 -17.41 -1.72 3.25
C SER A 5 -16.75 -3.10 3.14
N THR A 6 -16.48 -3.51 1.90
CA THR A 6 -15.67 -4.69 1.60
C THR A 6 -14.23 -4.52 2.08
N GLN A 7 -13.72 -3.27 2.15
CA GLN A 7 -12.41 -2.98 2.72
C GLN A 7 -12.33 -3.38 4.20
N LYS A 8 -13.33 -3.00 5.01
CA LYS A 8 -13.36 -3.39 6.42
C LYS A 8 -13.53 -4.89 6.59
N LYS A 9 -14.37 -5.52 5.78
CA LYS A 9 -14.70 -6.96 5.91
C LYS A 9 -13.56 -7.87 5.46
N ASN A 10 -12.90 -7.55 4.36
CA ASN A 10 -12.00 -8.48 3.66
C ASN A 10 -10.53 -8.01 3.64
N TRP A 11 -10.28 -6.71 3.84
CA TRP A 11 -8.97 -6.08 3.59
C TRP A 11 -8.47 -5.24 4.77
N THR A 12 -9.01 -5.49 5.96
CA THR A 12 -8.51 -4.92 7.22
C THR A 12 -8.17 -6.08 8.14
N PHE A 13 -6.88 -6.28 8.38
CA PHE A 13 -6.36 -7.43 9.11
C PHE A 13 -6.09 -7.06 10.57
N SER A 14 -6.07 -8.07 11.42
CA SER A 14 -5.99 -7.85 12.87
C SER A 14 -4.58 -7.47 13.31
N SER A 15 -3.56 -8.02 12.63
CA SER A 15 -2.16 -7.82 12.99
C SER A 15 -1.21 -7.94 11.80
N LYS A 16 0.05 -7.53 12.01
CA LYS A 16 1.11 -7.64 10.99
C LYS A 16 1.50 -9.11 10.76
N GLU A 17 1.45 -9.92 11.80
CA GLU A 17 1.73 -11.36 11.74
C GLU A 17 0.74 -12.08 10.84
N GLU A 18 -0.55 -11.68 10.87
CA GLU A 18 -1.56 -12.23 9.97
C GLU A 18 -1.22 -11.94 8.49
N LEU A 19 -0.74 -10.72 8.19
CA LEU A 19 -0.30 -10.34 6.84
C LEU A 19 0.92 -11.15 6.40
N ILE A 20 1.92 -11.29 7.27
CA ILE A 20 3.14 -12.06 7.00
C ILE A 20 2.79 -13.53 6.75
N ALA A 21 1.90 -14.12 7.56
CA ALA A 21 1.45 -15.49 7.39
C ALA A 21 0.76 -15.70 6.03
N LYS A 22 -0.11 -14.78 5.60
CA LYS A 22 -0.76 -14.85 4.28
C LYS A 22 0.24 -14.73 3.13
N LYS A 23 1.17 -13.78 3.20
CA LYS A 23 2.28 -13.64 2.22
C LYS A 23 3.15 -14.89 2.16
N LYS A 24 3.40 -15.52 3.31
CA LYS A 24 4.18 -16.75 3.43
C LYS A 24 3.48 -17.90 2.74
N LEU A 25 2.19 -18.11 3.00
CA LEU A 25 1.39 -19.15 2.34
C LEU A 25 1.39 -18.97 0.82
N ALA A 26 1.17 -17.74 0.33
CA ALA A 26 1.20 -17.45 -1.10
C ALA A 26 2.57 -17.75 -1.73
N SER A 27 3.66 -17.36 -1.06
CA SER A 27 5.02 -17.66 -1.52
C SER A 27 5.30 -19.16 -1.51
N GLU A 28 4.91 -19.87 -0.45
CA GLU A 28 5.08 -21.32 -0.33
C GLU A 28 4.27 -22.07 -1.41
N GLU A 29 3.05 -21.62 -1.73
CA GLU A 29 2.24 -22.17 -2.82
C GLU A 29 2.92 -22.00 -4.18
N TYR A 30 3.47 -20.82 -4.46
CA TYR A 30 4.24 -20.58 -5.68
C TYR A 30 5.49 -21.45 -5.75
N TYR A 31 6.23 -21.57 -4.65
CA TYR A 31 7.46 -22.35 -4.61
C TYR A 31 7.25 -23.85 -4.79
N LYS A 32 6.09 -24.41 -4.43
CA LYS A 32 5.80 -25.84 -4.63
C LYS A 32 6.04 -26.34 -6.06
N ALA A 33 5.80 -25.49 -7.06
CA ALA A 33 6.03 -25.84 -8.46
C ALA A 33 7.53 -25.99 -8.81
N TYR A 34 8.41 -25.28 -8.09
CA TYR A 34 9.84 -25.20 -8.40
C TYR A 34 10.73 -25.96 -7.40
N LEU A 35 10.22 -26.28 -6.20
CA LEU A 35 10.96 -27.02 -5.18
C LEU A 35 11.49 -28.39 -5.63
N PRO A 36 10.80 -29.18 -6.48
CA PRO A 36 11.31 -30.48 -6.96
C PRO A 36 12.53 -30.36 -7.89
N THR A 37 12.66 -29.24 -8.60
CA THR A 37 13.67 -29.00 -9.64
C THR A 37 14.91 -28.25 -9.14
N LEU A 38 14.89 -27.74 -7.91
CA LEU A 38 15.94 -26.92 -7.32
C LEU A 38 16.75 -27.70 -6.27
N ASN A 39 18.08 -27.58 -6.34
CA ASN A 39 18.99 -28.06 -5.30
C ASN A 39 18.98 -27.13 -4.07
N GLU A 40 19.47 -27.60 -2.91
CA GLU A 40 19.48 -26.78 -1.67
C GLU A 40 20.28 -25.46 -1.82
N GLU A 41 21.42 -25.48 -2.52
CA GLU A 41 22.19 -24.26 -2.81
C GLU A 41 21.42 -23.28 -3.71
N GLU A 42 20.72 -23.81 -4.74
CA GLU A 42 19.88 -22.98 -5.61
C GLU A 42 18.67 -22.40 -4.87
N LYS A 43 18.13 -23.11 -3.87
CA LYS A 43 17.03 -22.60 -3.06
C LYS A 43 17.44 -21.38 -2.24
N GLU A 44 18.61 -21.43 -1.60
CA GLU A 44 19.12 -20.28 -0.84
C GLU A 44 19.46 -19.09 -1.74
N GLU A 45 20.05 -19.37 -2.91
CA GLU A 45 20.47 -18.32 -3.84
C GLU A 45 19.29 -17.65 -4.56
N LEU A 46 18.26 -18.42 -4.93
CA LEU A 46 17.21 -17.95 -5.84
C LEU A 46 15.89 -17.59 -5.16
N LEU A 47 15.52 -18.26 -4.06
CA LEU A 47 14.22 -18.04 -3.43
C LEU A 47 14.24 -16.79 -2.54
N PHE A 48 13.23 -15.94 -2.71
CA PHE A 48 13.09 -14.72 -1.92
C PHE A 48 12.36 -14.99 -0.60
N THR A 49 12.98 -14.59 0.50
CA THR A 49 12.32 -14.49 1.80
C THR A 49 11.26 -13.38 1.80
N ILE A 50 10.27 -13.45 2.70
CA ILE A 50 9.20 -12.44 2.78
C ILE A 50 9.74 -11.03 3.05
N GLU A 51 10.85 -10.93 3.80
CA GLU A 51 11.54 -9.67 4.06
C GLU A 51 12.17 -9.10 2.78
N GLU A 52 12.89 -9.92 2.01
CA GLU A 52 13.44 -9.53 0.71
C GLU A 52 12.35 -9.11 -0.27
N GLN A 53 11.25 -9.88 -0.34
CA GLN A 53 10.10 -9.54 -1.20
C GLN A 53 9.48 -8.20 -0.79
N THR A 54 9.26 -7.99 0.50
CA THR A 54 8.67 -6.74 1.02
C THR A 54 9.61 -5.55 0.78
N LYS A 55 10.92 -5.74 0.97
CA LYS A 55 11.93 -4.71 0.71
C LYS A 55 11.99 -4.35 -0.77
N TYR A 56 12.06 -5.33 -1.65
CA TYR A 56 12.06 -5.12 -3.10
C TYR A 56 10.80 -4.38 -3.54
N ALA A 57 9.62 -4.85 -3.11
CA ALA A 57 8.34 -4.23 -3.42
C ALA A 57 8.23 -2.78 -2.91
N THR A 58 8.80 -2.49 -1.73
CA THR A 58 8.78 -1.14 -1.15
C THR A 58 9.71 -0.18 -1.91
N ILE A 59 10.89 -0.64 -2.33
CA ILE A 59 11.85 0.17 -3.10
C ILE A 59 11.32 0.48 -4.51
N ILE A 60 10.69 -0.50 -5.17
CA ILE A 60 9.99 -0.23 -6.45
C ILE A 60 8.83 0.75 -6.24
N GLY A 61 8.11 0.63 -5.13
CA GLY A 61 7.09 1.59 -4.71
C GLY A 61 7.62 3.03 -4.65
N ASP A 62 8.81 3.24 -4.08
CA ASP A 62 9.46 4.56 -4.01
C ASP A 62 9.69 5.17 -5.40
N PHE A 63 10.24 4.39 -6.34
CA PHE A 63 10.44 4.87 -7.72
C PHE A 63 9.12 5.22 -8.43
N CYS A 64 8.05 4.50 -8.13
CA CYS A 64 6.73 4.78 -8.69
C CYS A 64 6.01 5.95 -7.99
N LEU A 65 6.34 6.27 -6.73
CA LEU A 65 5.90 7.51 -6.10
C LEU A 65 6.52 8.72 -6.79
N ASP A 66 7.81 8.66 -7.15
CA ASP A 66 8.44 9.72 -7.93
C ASP A 66 7.78 9.88 -9.31
N PHE A 67 7.35 8.78 -9.95
CA PHE A 67 6.52 8.83 -11.16
C PHE A 67 5.19 9.57 -10.90
N SER A 68 4.48 9.21 -9.83
CA SER A 68 3.22 9.85 -9.45
C SER A 68 3.37 11.35 -9.20
N ASP A 69 4.45 11.77 -8.55
CA ASP A 69 4.71 13.17 -8.21
C ASP A 69 5.01 14.02 -9.47
N ASN A 70 5.57 13.39 -10.51
CA ASN A 70 5.92 14.05 -11.78
C ASN A 70 4.88 13.84 -12.90
N PHE A 71 3.78 13.14 -12.62
CA PHE A 71 2.78 12.81 -13.63
C PHE A 71 1.98 14.05 -14.06
N LEU A 72 1.79 14.21 -15.37
CA LEU A 72 1.00 15.29 -15.97
C LEU A 72 -0.18 14.71 -16.74
N PRO A 73 -1.43 15.15 -16.45
CA PRO A 73 -1.84 16.14 -15.45
C PRO A 73 -1.67 15.65 -13.99
N GLN A 74 -1.42 16.56 -13.05
CA GLN A 74 -1.16 16.20 -11.65
C GLN A 74 -2.25 15.30 -11.05
N PHE A 75 -1.85 14.14 -10.51
CA PHE A 75 -2.78 13.24 -9.85
C PHE A 75 -3.40 13.86 -8.60
N TRP A 76 -4.69 13.57 -8.38
CA TRP A 76 -5.29 13.79 -7.07
C TRP A 76 -4.69 12.83 -6.03
N PRO A 77 -4.53 13.24 -4.76
CA PRO A 77 -3.94 12.38 -3.72
C PRO A 77 -4.62 11.01 -3.53
N THR A 78 -5.89 10.91 -3.90
CA THR A 78 -6.68 9.67 -3.89
C THR A 78 -6.18 8.61 -4.88
N VAL A 79 -5.61 9.01 -6.01
CA VAL A 79 -5.09 8.10 -7.05
C VAL A 79 -3.90 7.28 -6.53
N PRO A 80 -2.76 7.88 -6.08
CA PRO A 80 -1.65 7.11 -5.56
C PRO A 80 -2.07 6.29 -4.33
N TRP A 81 -2.89 6.84 -3.43
CA TRP A 81 -3.39 6.07 -2.28
C TRP A 81 -4.12 4.80 -2.71
N THR A 82 -5.04 4.91 -3.68
CA THR A 82 -5.80 3.78 -4.21
C THR A 82 -4.89 2.78 -4.91
N ALA A 83 -3.95 3.25 -5.73
CA ALA A 83 -2.99 2.41 -6.44
C ALA A 83 -2.10 1.60 -5.46
N PHE A 84 -1.58 2.26 -4.42
CA PHE A 84 -0.78 1.59 -3.38
C PHE A 84 -1.60 0.60 -2.56
N MET A 85 -2.88 0.87 -2.32
CA MET A 85 -3.77 -0.12 -1.69
C MET A 85 -3.98 -1.34 -2.59
N TYR A 86 -4.18 -1.17 -3.90
CA TYR A 86 -4.26 -2.31 -4.83
C TYR A 86 -2.97 -3.12 -4.87
N TYR A 87 -1.84 -2.43 -5.00
CA TYR A 87 -0.51 -3.02 -4.98
C TYR A 87 -0.28 -3.88 -3.71
N ARG A 88 -0.58 -3.34 -2.52
CA ARG A 88 -0.43 -4.08 -1.27
C ARG A 88 -1.39 -5.25 -1.16
N ARG A 89 -2.65 -5.09 -1.59
CA ARG A 89 -3.64 -6.18 -1.61
C ARG A 89 -3.23 -7.31 -2.55
N PHE A 90 -2.64 -6.97 -3.69
CA PHE A 90 -2.14 -7.93 -4.67
C PHE A 90 -1.04 -8.81 -4.09
N TYR A 91 0.01 -8.19 -3.51
CA TYR A 91 1.14 -8.91 -2.92
C TYR A 91 0.87 -9.60 -1.58
N ILE A 92 -0.39 -9.62 -1.11
CA ILE A 92 -0.80 -10.54 -0.04
C ILE A 92 -1.03 -11.95 -0.59
N LYS A 93 -1.43 -12.07 -1.87
CA LYS A 93 -1.81 -13.32 -2.52
C LYS A 93 -0.84 -13.79 -3.61
N HIS A 94 0.02 -12.89 -4.06
CA HIS A 94 0.98 -13.15 -5.12
C HIS A 94 2.39 -12.79 -4.67
N THR A 95 3.37 -13.34 -5.38
CA THR A 95 4.78 -13.08 -5.13
C THR A 95 5.38 -12.19 -6.22
N ILE A 96 6.46 -11.47 -5.88
CA ILE A 96 7.18 -10.59 -6.81
C ILE A 96 7.88 -11.35 -7.95
N MET A 97 8.09 -12.65 -7.78
CA MET A 97 8.71 -13.51 -8.79
C MET A 97 7.74 -13.92 -9.90
N GLU A 98 6.46 -14.04 -9.57
CA GLU A 98 5.39 -14.35 -10.53
C GLU A 98 5.02 -13.08 -11.30
N TYR A 99 4.83 -11.98 -10.56
CA TYR A 99 4.41 -10.70 -11.11
C TYR A 99 5.39 -9.58 -10.74
N PRO A 100 6.10 -9.01 -11.73
CA PRO A 100 7.05 -7.92 -11.49
C PRO A 100 6.38 -6.67 -10.86
N PRO A 101 6.88 -6.20 -9.70
CA PRO A 101 6.37 -5.02 -9.00
C PRO A 101 6.14 -3.77 -9.83
N LYS A 102 7.05 -3.47 -10.76
CA LYS A 102 6.92 -2.31 -11.65
C LYS A 102 5.66 -2.39 -12.50
N HIS A 103 5.37 -3.56 -13.05
CA HIS A 103 4.23 -3.77 -13.96
C HIS A 103 2.90 -3.73 -13.19
N ILE A 104 2.86 -4.41 -12.04
CA ILE A 104 1.66 -4.40 -11.18
C ILE A 104 1.37 -3.00 -10.66
N LEU A 105 2.39 -2.23 -10.29
CA LEU A 105 2.18 -0.88 -9.78
C LEU A 105 1.69 0.07 -10.88
N LEU A 106 2.28 0.02 -12.09
CA LEU A 106 1.80 0.81 -13.24
C LEU A 106 0.34 0.48 -13.59
N ALA A 107 0.01 -0.81 -13.67
CA ALA A 107 -1.37 -1.25 -13.90
C ALA A 107 -2.31 -0.85 -12.75
N SER A 108 -1.83 -0.88 -11.49
CA SER A 108 -2.60 -0.43 -10.33
C SER A 108 -2.88 1.07 -10.38
N PHE A 109 -1.92 1.89 -10.83
CA PHE A 109 -2.12 3.33 -11.04
C PHE A 109 -3.17 3.58 -12.12
N TYR A 110 -3.07 2.92 -13.27
CA TYR A 110 -4.05 3.07 -14.34
C TYR A 110 -5.45 2.57 -13.96
N LEU A 111 -5.55 1.46 -13.21
CA LEU A 111 -6.82 1.01 -12.66
C LEU A 111 -7.38 2.01 -11.63
N ALA A 112 -6.52 2.60 -10.79
CA ALA A 112 -6.92 3.60 -9.81
C ALA A 112 -7.45 4.88 -10.48
N THR A 113 -6.87 5.33 -11.60
CA THR A 113 -7.40 6.50 -12.33
C THR A 113 -8.82 6.23 -12.84
N LYS A 114 -9.10 5.03 -13.35
CA LYS A 114 -10.46 4.63 -13.76
C LYS A 114 -11.44 4.62 -12.59
N VAL A 115 -11.07 4.02 -11.46
CA VAL A 115 -11.96 3.88 -10.29
C VAL A 115 -12.21 5.22 -9.58
N VAL A 116 -11.21 6.10 -9.55
CA VAL A 116 -11.31 7.45 -8.97
C VAL A 116 -11.90 8.45 -9.97
N GLU A 117 -12.23 8.02 -11.19
CA GLU A 117 -12.76 8.86 -12.27
C GLU A 117 -11.81 10.00 -12.69
N PHE A 118 -10.50 9.76 -12.54
CA PHE A 118 -9.46 10.64 -13.07
C PHE A 118 -9.26 10.33 -14.56
N ASN A 119 -9.88 11.14 -15.41
CA ASN A 119 -9.95 10.88 -16.86
C ASN A 119 -8.58 11.04 -17.55
N VAL A 120 -7.94 9.92 -17.87
CA VAL A 120 -6.68 9.85 -18.62
C VAL A 120 -6.71 8.64 -19.56
N SER A 121 -6.35 8.86 -20.83
CA SER A 121 -6.22 7.78 -21.82
C SER A 121 -4.99 6.90 -21.55
N ALA A 122 -4.99 5.67 -22.08
CA ALA A 122 -3.83 4.80 -21.96
C ALA A 122 -2.58 5.42 -22.60
N GLU A 123 -2.71 6.09 -23.76
CA GLU A 123 -1.58 6.74 -24.42
C GLU A 123 -1.00 7.89 -23.57
N GLN A 124 -1.86 8.75 -23.02
CA GLN A 124 -1.42 9.84 -22.14
C GLN A 124 -0.76 9.31 -20.86
N PHE A 125 -1.25 8.20 -20.32
CA PHE A 125 -0.67 7.58 -19.14
C PHE A 125 0.76 7.11 -19.42
N VAL A 126 0.98 6.36 -20.51
CA VAL A 126 2.31 5.83 -20.83
C VAL A 126 3.28 6.88 -21.35
N GLN A 127 2.82 8.01 -21.90
CA GLN A 127 3.67 9.15 -22.24
C GLN A 127 4.43 9.72 -21.03
N ASN A 128 3.88 9.56 -19.82
CA ASN A 128 4.55 9.95 -18.59
C ASN A 128 5.56 8.92 -18.09
N CYS A 129 5.58 7.71 -18.65
CA CYS A 129 6.55 6.68 -18.30
C CYS A 129 7.92 7.03 -18.92
N ARG A 130 8.93 7.26 -18.07
CA ARG A 130 10.29 7.61 -18.51
C ARG A 130 11.07 6.43 -19.12
N SER A 131 10.51 5.22 -19.15
CA SER A 131 11.23 4.01 -19.54
C SER A 131 10.32 2.97 -20.15
N GLY A 132 10.86 2.26 -21.15
CA GLY A 132 10.16 1.22 -21.91
C GLY A 132 9.49 1.79 -23.16
N ASP A 133 9.13 0.89 -24.06
CA ASP A 133 8.34 1.24 -25.23
C ASP A 133 6.89 1.55 -24.82
N PRO A 134 6.28 2.66 -25.30
CA PRO A 134 4.91 3.01 -24.94
C PRO A 134 3.90 1.90 -25.28
N ASP A 135 4.02 1.25 -26.43
CA ASP A 135 3.07 0.21 -26.86
C ASP A 135 3.20 -1.05 -26.00
N GLU A 136 4.43 -1.44 -25.67
CA GLU A 136 4.68 -2.53 -24.72
C GLU A 136 4.11 -2.21 -23.33
N ASN A 137 4.33 -0.99 -22.83
CA ASN A 137 3.80 -0.55 -21.53
C ASN A 137 2.26 -0.58 -21.51
N ILE A 138 1.59 -0.16 -22.60
CA ILE A 138 0.13 -0.27 -22.72
C ILE A 138 -0.29 -1.73 -22.64
N LYS A 139 0.39 -2.61 -23.38
CA LYS A 139 0.09 -4.05 -23.38
C LYS A 139 0.26 -4.67 -21.99
N ILE A 140 1.32 -4.32 -21.28
CA ILE A 140 1.56 -4.74 -19.89
C ILE A 140 0.44 -4.26 -18.96
N ILE A 141 0.04 -3.00 -19.07
CA ILE A 141 -1.04 -2.42 -18.25
C ILE A 141 -2.35 -3.16 -18.50
N LEU A 142 -2.74 -3.32 -19.77
CA LEU A 142 -4.01 -3.96 -20.15
C LEU A 142 -4.05 -5.45 -19.80
N THR A 143 -2.91 -6.13 -19.82
CA THR A 143 -2.81 -7.56 -19.45
C THR A 143 -2.94 -7.74 -17.94
N ASN A 144 -2.32 -6.87 -17.14
CA ASN A 144 -2.31 -7.01 -15.67
C ASN A 144 -3.56 -6.44 -14.99
N GLU A 145 -4.27 -5.51 -15.61
CA GLU A 145 -5.50 -4.91 -15.05
C GLU A 145 -6.54 -5.96 -14.60
N PRO A 146 -6.99 -6.92 -15.45
CA PRO A 146 -7.94 -7.94 -15.01
C PRO A 146 -7.38 -8.86 -13.93
N VAL A 147 -6.07 -9.17 -13.97
CA VAL A 147 -5.40 -10.01 -12.96
C VAL A 147 -5.44 -9.34 -11.58
N ILE A 148 -5.16 -8.04 -11.53
CA ILE A 148 -5.24 -7.24 -10.30
C ILE A 148 -6.68 -7.22 -9.75
N MET A 149 -7.67 -7.01 -10.64
CA MET A 149 -9.09 -7.03 -10.24
C MET A 149 -9.50 -8.38 -9.66
N GLN A 150 -9.07 -9.48 -10.28
CA GLN A 150 -9.36 -10.84 -9.81
C GLN A 150 -8.68 -11.14 -8.47
N ALA A 151 -7.40 -10.80 -8.32
CA ALA A 151 -6.64 -10.96 -7.07
C ALA A 151 -7.34 -10.25 -5.90
N MET A 152 -7.96 -9.09 -6.14
CA MET A 152 -8.70 -8.33 -5.13
C MET A 152 -10.16 -8.77 -4.94
N ASN A 153 -10.60 -9.86 -5.58
CA ASN A 153 -11.98 -10.32 -5.60
C ASN A 153 -12.94 -9.19 -6.01
N TYR A 154 -12.55 -8.35 -6.99
CA TYR A 154 -13.31 -7.20 -7.48
C TYR A 154 -13.69 -6.16 -6.41
N ASN A 155 -13.02 -6.15 -5.26
CA ASN A 155 -13.24 -5.17 -4.19
C ASN A 155 -12.48 -3.86 -4.49
N LEU A 156 -12.91 -3.14 -5.53
CA LEU A 156 -12.20 -1.97 -6.04
C LEU A 156 -12.37 -0.72 -5.17
N THR A 157 -13.46 -0.60 -4.40
CA THR A 157 -13.70 0.59 -3.57
C THR A 157 -12.67 0.70 -2.44
N ILE A 158 -11.86 1.76 -2.47
CA ILE A 158 -10.89 2.12 -1.43
C ILE A 158 -11.36 3.37 -0.69
N HIS A 159 -11.45 3.28 0.63
CA HIS A 159 -11.68 4.43 1.49
C HIS A 159 -10.34 5.07 1.86
N CYS A 160 -10.16 6.31 1.41
CA CYS A 160 -8.97 7.11 1.67
C CYS A 160 -9.12 7.95 2.97
N PRO A 161 -8.03 8.26 3.67
CA PRO A 161 -8.08 9.08 4.90
C PRO A 161 -8.27 10.57 4.63
N PHE A 162 -8.04 11.05 3.41
CA PHE A 162 -8.02 12.49 3.08
C PHE A 162 -9.33 13.23 3.40
N SER A 163 -10.48 12.63 3.05
CA SER A 163 -11.78 13.25 3.31
C SER A 163 -12.08 13.35 4.81
N ALA A 164 -11.71 12.32 5.59
CA ALA A 164 -11.85 12.34 7.05
C ALA A 164 -10.93 13.40 7.68
N PHE A 165 -9.69 13.50 7.18
CA PHE A 165 -8.73 14.49 7.63
C PHE A 165 -9.20 15.92 7.38
N ASN A 166 -9.67 16.22 6.16
CA ASN A 166 -10.25 17.54 5.85
C ASN A 166 -11.47 17.84 6.72
N GLY A 167 -12.31 16.83 7.01
CA GLY A 167 -13.44 16.97 7.92
C GLY A 167 -13.01 17.35 9.35
N HIS A 168 -11.94 16.74 9.86
CA HIS A 168 -11.39 17.08 11.17
C HIS A 168 -10.78 18.48 11.21
N LEU A 169 -10.08 18.90 10.15
CA LEU A 169 -9.53 20.25 10.04
C LEU A 169 -10.64 21.30 10.07
N LEU A 170 -11.70 21.12 9.26
CA LEU A 170 -12.85 22.03 9.24
C LEU A 170 -13.58 22.08 10.59
N ASP A 171 -13.77 20.93 11.22
CA ASP A 171 -14.44 20.85 12.52
C ASP A 171 -13.61 21.52 13.62
N MET A 172 -12.27 21.45 13.54
CA MET A 172 -11.36 22.20 14.41
C MET A 172 -11.48 23.71 14.20
N GLU A 173 -11.52 24.20 12.96
CA GLU A 173 -11.72 25.63 12.66
C GLU A 173 -13.02 26.18 13.26
N ILE A 174 -14.09 25.37 13.26
CA ILE A 174 -15.40 25.79 13.76
C ILE A 174 -15.47 25.71 15.28
N ARG A 175 -14.93 24.65 15.90
CA ARG A 175 -15.14 24.33 17.34
C ARG A 175 -13.99 24.77 18.25
N MET A 176 -12.83 25.08 17.70
CA MET A 176 -11.64 25.43 18.47
C MET A 176 -11.16 26.83 18.10
N MET A 177 -10.83 27.63 19.11
CA MET A 177 -10.11 28.89 18.89
C MET A 177 -8.62 28.57 18.75
N LEU A 178 -8.20 28.27 17.51
CA LEU A 178 -6.80 28.04 17.18
C LEU A 178 -6.12 29.38 16.86
N ASN A 179 -4.98 29.64 17.47
CA ASN A 179 -4.19 30.85 17.23
C ASN A 179 -3.26 30.73 16.00
N PHE A 180 -3.51 29.75 15.14
CA PHE A 180 -2.66 29.45 14.00
C PHE A 180 -3.50 29.05 12.79
N ASP A 181 -2.92 29.18 11.61
CA ASP A 181 -3.54 28.76 10.36
C ASP A 181 -3.59 27.22 10.23
N VAL A 182 -4.78 26.69 9.98
CA VAL A 182 -5.07 25.26 9.87
C VAL A 182 -4.52 24.68 8.55
N GLU A 183 -4.32 25.51 7.52
CA GLU A 183 -3.78 25.03 6.24
C GLU A 183 -2.35 24.48 6.39
N SER A 184 -1.53 25.10 7.26
CA SER A 184 -0.22 24.54 7.59
C SER A 184 -0.26 23.16 8.27
N LEU A 185 -1.36 22.78 8.94
CA LEU A 185 -1.53 21.40 9.42
C LEU A 185 -1.82 20.44 8.26
N ARG A 186 -2.47 20.92 7.20
CA ARG A 186 -2.77 20.11 6.01
C ARG A 186 -1.50 19.65 5.32
N GLU A 187 -0.55 20.55 5.11
CA GLU A 187 0.75 20.24 4.52
C GLU A 187 1.52 19.19 5.35
N LEU A 188 1.57 19.38 6.67
CA LEU A 188 2.22 18.43 7.59
C LEU A 188 1.51 17.07 7.63
N GLY A 189 0.18 17.06 7.53
CA GLY A 189 -0.62 15.85 7.40
C GLY A 189 -0.35 15.10 6.09
N ASN A 190 -0.21 15.82 4.98
CA ASN A 190 0.15 15.23 3.69
C ASN A 190 1.52 14.55 3.71
N ILE A 191 2.50 15.11 4.44
CA ILE A 191 3.79 14.44 4.68
C ILE A 191 3.59 13.10 5.40
N PHE A 192 2.69 13.04 6.38
CA PHE A 192 2.37 11.79 7.07
C PHE A 192 1.67 10.79 6.15
N PHE A 193 0.72 11.22 5.32
CA PHE A 193 0.09 10.34 4.34
C PHE A 193 1.08 9.79 3.32
N ARG A 194 2.04 10.61 2.86
CA ARG A 194 3.12 10.14 1.98
C ARG A 194 3.93 9.03 2.65
N ARG A 195 4.26 9.17 3.94
CA ARG A 195 4.93 8.10 4.72
C ARG A 195 4.07 6.86 4.88
N CYS A 196 2.76 7.01 5.05
CA CYS A 196 1.83 5.88 5.13
C CYS A 196 1.87 4.99 3.88
N LEU A 197 2.10 5.57 2.68
CA LEU A 197 2.17 4.82 1.42
C LEU A 197 3.33 3.81 1.37
N TYR A 198 4.36 3.97 2.21
CA TYR A 198 5.47 3.01 2.36
C TYR A 198 5.15 1.86 3.31
N THR A 199 4.05 1.94 4.06
CA THR A 199 3.73 1.00 5.15
C THR A 199 2.42 0.26 4.92
N ASP A 200 2.21 -0.86 5.62
CA ASP A 200 0.96 -1.63 5.56
C ASP A 200 -0.19 -1.01 6.40
N VAL A 201 -0.07 0.26 6.79
CA VAL A 201 -1.04 0.93 7.69
C VAL A 201 -2.46 0.91 7.13
N GLY A 202 -2.64 1.06 5.82
CA GLY A 202 -3.95 1.06 5.17
C GLY A 202 -4.66 -0.31 5.15
N LEU A 203 -3.93 -1.38 5.49
CA LEU A 203 -4.46 -2.74 5.64
C LEU A 203 -4.68 -3.12 7.11
N LEU A 204 -4.22 -2.32 8.07
CA LEU A 204 -4.26 -2.62 9.51
C LEU A 204 -5.20 -1.68 10.28
N TYR A 205 -5.41 -0.47 9.78
CA TYR A 205 -6.14 0.57 10.50
C TYR A 205 -7.23 1.22 9.63
N PRO A 206 -8.39 1.56 10.20
CA PRO A 206 -9.42 2.35 9.54
C PRO A 206 -8.91 3.73 9.06
N PRO A 207 -9.38 4.23 7.91
CA PRO A 207 -8.94 5.51 7.34
C PRO A 207 -9.24 6.71 8.25
N SER A 208 -10.31 6.67 9.06
CA SER A 208 -10.59 7.71 10.05
C SER A 208 -9.56 7.75 11.18
N GLN A 209 -9.06 6.60 11.63
CA GLN A 209 -8.00 6.53 12.64
C GLN A 209 -6.65 6.99 12.06
N ILE A 210 -6.37 6.63 10.80
CA ILE A 210 -5.19 7.12 10.07
C ILE A 210 -5.25 8.65 9.91
N ALA A 211 -6.42 9.22 9.61
CA ALA A 211 -6.62 10.66 9.53
C ALA A 211 -6.35 11.37 10.87
N LEU A 212 -6.85 10.83 11.99
CA LEU A 212 -6.56 11.36 13.32
C LEU A 212 -5.07 11.24 13.70
N ALA A 213 -4.41 10.16 13.29
CA ALA A 213 -2.97 10.01 13.45
C ALA A 213 -2.18 11.03 12.62
N ALA A 214 -2.61 11.32 11.39
CA ALA A 214 -2.03 12.38 10.57
C ALA A 214 -2.19 13.75 11.23
N LEU A 215 -3.35 14.01 11.84
CA LEU A 215 -3.63 15.23 12.59
C LEU A 215 -2.70 15.37 13.80
N LYS A 216 -2.64 14.36 14.67
CA LYS A 216 -1.74 14.37 15.82
C LYS A 216 -0.27 14.52 15.39
N TYR A 217 0.13 13.85 14.32
CA TYR A 217 1.47 14.02 13.74
C TYR A 217 1.75 15.46 13.29
N ALA A 218 0.78 16.11 12.63
CA ALA A 218 0.90 17.50 12.19
C ALA A 218 1.08 18.46 13.38
N PHE A 219 0.32 18.28 14.46
CA PHE A 219 0.50 19.06 15.70
C PHE A 219 1.89 18.89 16.31
N ILE A 220 2.36 17.65 16.45
CA ILE A 220 3.70 17.35 16.98
C ILE A 220 4.77 18.02 16.11
N LYS A 221 4.64 17.95 14.78
CA LYS A 221 5.62 18.55 13.85
C LYS A 221 5.61 20.07 13.87
N LYS A 222 4.46 20.69 14.13
CA LYS A 222 4.32 22.14 14.28
C LYS A 222 4.83 22.66 15.63
N GLY A 223 5.18 21.77 16.57
CA GLY A 223 5.62 22.14 17.92
C GLY A 223 4.48 22.65 18.82
N GLN A 224 3.25 22.28 18.52
CA GLN A 224 2.07 22.61 19.31
C GLN A 224 1.86 21.58 20.44
N ASN A 225 1.12 21.94 21.48
CA ASN A 225 0.84 21.02 22.58
C ASN A 225 -0.04 19.84 22.10
N GLU A 226 0.37 18.61 22.42
CA GLU A 226 -0.40 17.39 22.13
C GLU A 226 -1.77 17.37 22.82
N ASP A 227 -1.93 18.12 23.91
CA ASP A 227 -3.20 18.20 24.62
C ASP A 227 -4.32 18.84 23.79
N ILE A 228 -4.00 19.62 22.75
CA ILE A 228 -4.99 20.18 21.81
C ILE A 228 -5.75 19.05 21.10
N VAL A 229 -5.05 17.97 20.73
CA VAL A 229 -5.68 16.82 20.08
C VAL A 229 -6.58 16.08 21.05
N LYS A 230 -6.16 15.95 22.32
CA LYS A 230 -7.00 15.34 23.37
C LYS A 230 -8.26 16.18 23.61
N GLU A 231 -8.12 17.50 23.73
CA GLU A 231 -9.23 18.42 23.90
C GLU A 231 -10.21 18.35 22.73
N TYR A 232 -9.69 18.34 21.50
CA TYR A 232 -10.49 18.15 20.30
C TYR A 232 -11.27 16.84 20.32
N LEU A 233 -10.59 15.72 20.62
CA LEU A 233 -11.22 14.40 20.66
C LEU A 233 -12.26 14.30 21.77
N SER A 234 -12.04 14.92 22.94
CA SER A 234 -13.04 15.00 24.00
C SER A 234 -14.28 15.76 23.54
N LYS A 235 -14.11 16.90 22.85
CA LYS A 235 -15.22 17.67 22.27
C LYS A 235 -15.94 16.90 21.16
N LEU A 236 -15.21 16.21 20.29
CA LEU A 236 -15.75 15.42 19.19
C LEU A 236 -16.62 14.26 19.68
N LEU A 237 -16.15 13.55 20.71
CA LEU A 237 -16.87 12.44 21.33
C LEU A 237 -17.89 12.89 22.39
N LYS A 238 -18.02 14.21 22.63
CA LYS A 238 -18.89 14.80 23.66
C LYS A 238 -18.65 14.21 25.05
N ILE A 239 -17.38 14.04 25.40
CA ILE A 239 -16.97 13.51 26.70
C ILE A 239 -16.84 14.70 27.65
N ASP A 240 -17.83 14.84 28.52
CA ASP A 240 -17.79 15.74 29.65
C ASP A 240 -17.06 15.09 30.83
N ALA A 241 -16.19 15.83 31.50
CA ALA A 241 -15.38 15.34 32.63
C ALA A 241 -16.20 14.85 33.84
N TRP A 242 -17.48 15.19 33.91
CA TRP A 242 -18.34 14.93 35.08
C TRP A 242 -19.51 13.97 34.80
N ASN A 243 -19.97 13.85 33.55
CA ASN A 243 -21.23 13.17 33.20
C ASN A 243 -21.09 12.08 32.14
N SER A 244 -19.87 11.78 31.68
CA SER A 244 -19.68 10.77 30.62
C SER A 244 -19.81 9.35 31.13
N GLU A 245 -20.48 8.51 30.34
CA GLU A 245 -20.53 7.08 30.62
C GLU A 245 -19.11 6.49 30.64
N PRO A 246 -18.78 5.59 31.59
CA PRO A 246 -17.47 4.95 31.67
C PRO A 246 -17.02 4.27 30.37
N ALA A 247 -17.97 3.75 29.59
CA ALA A 247 -17.71 3.14 28.29
C ALA A 247 -17.16 4.15 27.26
N SER A 248 -17.70 5.38 27.22
CA SER A 248 -17.25 6.44 26.31
C SER A 248 -15.85 6.93 26.65
N VAL A 249 -15.53 7.02 27.94
CA VAL A 249 -14.17 7.34 28.42
C VAL A 249 -13.19 6.25 28.01
N LEU A 250 -13.55 4.99 28.19
CA LEU A 250 -12.71 3.86 27.77
C LEU A 250 -12.47 3.84 26.25
N ILE A 251 -13.50 4.16 25.45
CA ILE A 251 -13.38 4.27 23.99
C ILE A 251 -12.39 5.38 23.61
N PHE A 252 -12.46 6.52 24.28
CA PHE A 252 -11.54 7.64 24.06
C PHE A 252 -10.10 7.29 24.41
N GLU A 253 -9.86 6.67 25.56
CA GLU A 253 -8.51 6.22 25.95
C GLU A 253 -7.94 5.21 24.95
N LYS A 254 -8.75 4.22 24.54
CA LYS A 254 -8.36 3.25 23.50
C LYS A 254 -8.05 3.94 22.17
N LEU A 255 -8.83 4.95 21.78
CA LEU A 255 -8.60 5.70 20.55
C LEU A 255 -7.27 6.46 20.59
N LEU A 256 -6.96 7.12 21.71
CA LEU A 256 -5.68 7.84 21.88
C LEU A 256 -4.49 6.88 21.77
N LEU A 257 -4.55 5.75 22.47
CA LEU A 257 -3.52 4.71 22.37
C LEU A 257 -3.37 4.20 20.94
N ARG A 258 -4.50 3.95 20.25
CA ARG A 258 -4.50 3.48 18.86
C ARG A 258 -3.88 4.50 17.90
N ILE A 259 -4.13 5.79 18.10
CA ILE A 259 -3.52 6.87 17.32
C ILE A 259 -1.99 6.86 17.50
N ASP A 260 -1.52 6.70 18.74
CA ASP A 260 -0.09 6.64 19.04
C ASP A 260 0.58 5.39 18.46
N GLU A 261 -0.10 4.24 18.50
CA GLU A 261 0.33 3.02 17.83
C GLU A 261 0.50 3.23 16.32
N ILE A 262 -0.46 3.89 15.65
CA ILE A 262 -0.38 4.18 14.22
C ILE A 262 0.84 5.06 13.90
N ILE A 263 1.04 6.14 14.66
CA ILE A 263 2.17 7.06 14.44
C ILE A 263 3.49 6.32 14.65
N LYS A 264 3.60 5.52 15.71
CA LYS A 264 4.81 4.74 16.01
C LYS A 264 5.07 3.73 14.89
N PHE A 265 4.05 2.98 14.49
CA PHE A 265 4.13 2.00 13.41
C PHE A 265 4.64 2.64 12.12
N VAL A 266 4.01 3.73 11.67
CA VAL A 266 4.41 4.42 10.43
C VAL A 266 5.84 4.95 10.52
N LYS A 267 6.25 5.51 11.67
CA LYS A 267 7.63 5.99 11.89
C LYS A 267 8.64 4.85 11.83
N THR A 268 8.38 3.73 12.51
CA THR A 268 9.27 2.58 12.54
C THR A 268 9.44 1.95 11.15
N GLU A 269 8.34 1.63 10.47
CA GLU A 269 8.39 1.01 9.14
C GLU A 269 9.03 1.93 8.10
N TYR A 270 8.67 3.22 8.11
CA TYR A 270 9.28 4.19 7.18
C TYR A 270 10.80 4.34 7.41
N SER A 271 11.25 4.29 8.67
CA SER A 271 12.69 4.39 8.98
C SER A 271 13.47 3.14 8.58
N SER A 272 12.79 1.98 8.49
CA SER A 272 13.39 0.73 8.02
C SER A 272 13.53 0.66 6.49
N CYS A 273 12.89 1.57 5.76
CA CYS A 273 12.97 1.64 4.31
C CYS A 273 14.33 2.22 3.90
N ASN A 274 15.34 1.36 3.74
CA ASN A 274 16.62 1.72 3.13
C ASN A 274 16.76 1.15 1.72
N LYS A 275 17.53 1.84 0.88
CA LYS A 275 17.87 1.39 -0.48
C LYS A 275 19.10 0.47 -0.51
N ASP A 276 19.71 0.22 0.66
CA ASP A 276 20.90 -0.61 0.80
C ASP A 276 20.60 -2.05 0.38
N GLY A 277 21.51 -2.71 -0.32
CA GLY A 277 21.31 -4.09 -0.79
C GLY A 277 20.28 -4.24 -1.91
N PHE A 278 19.69 -3.15 -2.44
CA PHE A 278 18.76 -3.26 -3.57
C PHE A 278 19.41 -3.86 -4.82
N ARG A 279 20.69 -3.56 -5.05
CA ARG A 279 21.45 -4.12 -6.17
C ARG A 279 21.54 -5.65 -6.08
N GLU A 280 21.81 -6.18 -4.89
CA GLU A 280 21.88 -7.62 -4.64
C GLU A 280 20.52 -8.29 -4.90
N LEU A 281 19.43 -7.66 -4.47
CA LEU A 281 18.07 -8.16 -4.76
C LEU A 281 17.74 -8.12 -6.26
N MET A 282 18.20 -7.10 -6.99
CA MET A 282 18.04 -7.03 -8.45
C MET A 282 18.84 -8.12 -9.16
N GLU A 283 20.08 -8.38 -8.72
CA GLU A 283 20.91 -9.48 -9.22
C GLU A 283 20.25 -10.84 -8.94
N LYS A 284 19.71 -11.03 -7.74
CA LYS A 284 18.95 -12.24 -7.37
C LYS A 284 17.71 -12.42 -8.24
N MET A 285 16.95 -11.36 -8.49
CA MET A 285 15.78 -11.38 -9.37
C MET A 285 16.18 -11.72 -10.82
N ALA A 286 17.31 -11.20 -11.30
CA ALA A 286 17.82 -11.51 -12.64
C ALA A 286 18.21 -13.00 -12.77
N LYS A 287 18.87 -13.57 -11.75
CA LYS A 287 19.19 -15.00 -11.68
C LYS A 287 17.93 -15.86 -11.69
N TRP A 288 16.92 -15.50 -10.89
CA TRP A 288 15.61 -16.18 -10.89
C TRP A 288 14.95 -16.14 -12.27
N ASN A 289 14.90 -14.97 -12.92
CA ASN A 289 14.30 -14.83 -14.24
C ASN A 289 15.01 -15.69 -15.30
N ALA A 290 16.35 -15.75 -15.26
CA ALA A 290 17.11 -16.61 -16.16
C ALA A 290 16.82 -18.11 -15.91
N ARG A 291 16.75 -18.53 -14.65
CA ARG A 291 16.49 -19.93 -14.29
C ARG A 291 15.05 -20.37 -14.60
N SER A 292 14.06 -19.53 -14.29
CA SER A 292 12.65 -19.81 -14.53
C SER A 292 12.31 -19.91 -16.03
N GLN A 293 12.95 -19.10 -16.88
CA GLN A 293 12.80 -19.24 -18.33
C GLN A 293 13.26 -20.62 -18.83
N VAL A 294 14.39 -21.13 -18.34
CA VAL A 294 14.88 -22.47 -18.72
C VAL A 294 13.91 -23.56 -18.24
N LEU A 295 13.35 -23.42 -17.04
CA LEU A 295 12.41 -24.40 -16.49
C LEU A 295 11.08 -24.43 -17.28
N ASN A 296 10.57 -23.26 -17.68
CA ASN A 296 9.33 -23.17 -18.47
C ASN A 296 9.52 -23.70 -19.90
N VAL A 297 10.70 -23.48 -20.51
CA VAL A 297 11.03 -24.04 -21.84
C VAL A 297 11.11 -25.57 -21.78
N ASN A 298 11.68 -26.13 -20.71
CA ASN A 298 11.77 -27.58 -20.55
C ASN A 298 10.38 -28.22 -20.36
N SER A 299 9.45 -27.57 -19.65
CA SER A 299 8.07 -28.07 -19.53
C SER A 299 7.30 -28.01 -20.86
N GLU A 300 7.51 -26.96 -21.68
CA GLU A 300 6.88 -26.87 -23.02
C GLU A 300 7.48 -27.87 -24.02
N SER A 301 8.76 -28.24 -23.89
CA SER A 301 9.36 -29.30 -24.70
C SER A 301 8.90 -30.70 -24.28
N GLU A 302 8.69 -30.95 -22.98
CA GLU A 302 8.15 -32.23 -22.50
C GLU A 302 6.67 -32.40 -22.90
N GLU A 303 5.86 -31.34 -22.87
CA GLU A 303 4.46 -31.40 -23.34
C GLU A 303 4.30 -31.54 -24.85
N SER A 304 5.31 -31.17 -25.65
CA SER A 304 5.27 -31.33 -27.12
C SER A 304 5.74 -32.70 -27.58
N GLU A 305 6.68 -33.34 -26.88
CA GLU A 305 7.10 -34.72 -27.17
C GLU A 305 6.00 -35.75 -26.85
N ASP A 306 5.14 -35.48 -25.86
CA ASP A 306 3.98 -36.34 -25.52
C ASP A 306 2.79 -36.18 -26.49
N SER A 307 2.84 -35.25 -27.45
CA SER A 307 1.74 -34.96 -28.40
C SER A 307 1.93 -35.54 -29.81
N ASP A 308 3.09 -36.14 -30.10
CA ASP A 308 3.45 -36.68 -31.42
C ASP A 308 3.30 -38.22 -31.52
N ASP A 309 2.72 -38.88 -30.51
CA ASP A 309 2.57 -40.35 -30.41
C ASP A 309 1.11 -40.86 -30.50
N ASP A 310 0.20 -40.12 -31.17
CA ASP A 310 -1.17 -40.57 -31.54
C ASP A 310 -1.42 -40.60 -33.06
#